data_AF-A0A821VTK0-F1
#
_entry.id   AF-A0A821VTK0-F1
#
_cell.length_a   1.000
_cell.length_b   1.000
_cell.length_c   1.000
_cell.angle_alpha   90.00
_cell.angle_beta   90.00
_cell.angle_gamma   90.00
#
_symmetry.space_group_name_H-M   'P 1'
#
loop_
_entity.id
_entity.type
_entity.pdbx_description
1 polymer ?
#
loop_
_entity_poly.entity_id
_entity_poly.type
_entity_poly.pdbx_seq_one_letter_code
_entity_poly.pdbx_strand_id
1 'polypeptide(L)' 'PPGFAFIVYKHADDAERAVEELDGRTICGRRVRVEHARPTGGKKGGSFGRGYLRQRSPGYR' A
#
# COMPACT_ATOMS: atom_id res chain seq x y z
N PRO A 1 -17.72 -17.60 -3.50
CA PRO A 1 -16.62 -16.96 -4.25
C PRO A 1 -16.38 -15.52 -3.77
N PRO A 2 -15.15 -15.16 -3.35
CA PRO A 2 -14.80 -13.78 -3.03
C PRO A 2 -14.70 -12.95 -4.33
N GLY A 3 -15.53 -11.91 -4.44
CA GLY A 3 -15.55 -11.00 -5.58
C GLY A 3 -14.74 -9.74 -5.28
N PHE A 4 -13.80 -9.41 -6.15
CA PHE A 4 -12.98 -8.19 -6.08
C PHE A 4 -13.17 -7.39 -7.36
N ALA A 5 -13.04 -6.07 -7.27
CA ALA A 5 -13.09 -5.17 -8.41
C ALA A 5 -12.07 -4.03 -8.21
N PHE A 6 -11.55 -3.52 -9.32
CA PHE A 6 -10.70 -2.33 -9.34
C PHE A 6 -11.42 -1.24 -10.12
N ILE A 7 -11.42 -0.03 -9.55
CA ILE A 7 -12.03 1.14 -10.16
C ILE A 7 -10.93 2.18 -10.30
N VAL A 8 -10.78 2.72 -11.51
CA VAL A 8 -9.81 3.78 -11.81
C VAL A 8 -10.58 5.08 -11.96
N TYR A 9 -10.32 6.02 -11.08
CA TYR A 9 -10.87 7.37 -11.16
C TYR A 9 -9.94 8.28 -11.96
N LYS A 10 -10.52 9.30 -12.60
CA LYS A 10 -9.76 10.33 -13.32
C LYS A 10 -9.04 11.27 -12.35
N HIS A 11 -9.67 11.55 -11.21
CA HIS A 11 -9.17 12.47 -10.20
C HIS A 11 -8.92 11.73 -8.89
N ALA A 12 -7.87 12.13 -8.17
CA ALA A 12 -7.55 11.55 -6.88
C ALA A 12 -8.60 11.91 -5.81
N ASP A 13 -9.16 13.12 -5.88
CA ASP A 13 -10.20 13.59 -4.96
C ASP A 13 -11.48 12.74 -5.03
N ASP A 14 -11.85 12.29 -6.23
CA ASP A 14 -12.99 11.40 -6.43
C ASP A 14 -12.74 10.02 -5.81
N ALA A 15 -11.49 9.53 -5.90
CA ALA A 15 -11.11 8.27 -5.29
C ALA A 15 -11.13 8.34 -3.75
N GLU A 16 -10.67 9.45 -3.17
CA GLU A 16 -10.74 9.66 -1.71
C GLU A 16 -12.18 9.70 -1.21
N ARG A 17 -13.05 10.48 -1.85
CA ARG A 17 -14.48 10.52 -1.50
C ARG A 17 -15.14 9.15 -1.63
N ALA A 18 -14.83 8.41 -2.69
CA ALA A 18 -15.36 7.07 -2.89
C ALA A 18 -14.93 6.12 -1.77
N VAL A 19 -13.68 6.21 -1.29
CA VAL A 19 -13.19 5.40 -0.16
C VAL A 19 -13.91 5.80 1.12
N GLU A 20 -14.01 7.09 1.43
CA GLU A 20 -14.68 7.57 2.66
C GLU A 20 -16.16 7.20 2.72
N GLU A 21 -16.88 7.29 1.59
CA GLU A 21 -18.32 7.01 1.56
C GLU A 21 -18.69 5.53 1.39
N LEU A 22 -17.81 4.72 0.79
CA LEU A 22 -18.10 3.33 0.46
C LEU A 22 -17.38 2.33 1.36
N ASP A 23 -16.28 2.73 2.02
CA ASP A 23 -15.61 1.86 2.99
C ASP A 23 -16.52 1.57 4.19
N GLY A 24 -16.71 0.28 4.49
CA GLY A 24 -17.59 -0.16 5.58
C GLY A 24 -19.08 -0.11 5.25
N ARG A 25 -19.47 0.33 4.04
CA ARG A 25 -20.88 0.35 3.62
C ARG A 25 -21.38 -1.08 3.37
N THR A 26 -22.66 -1.30 3.64
CA THR A 26 -23.31 -2.58 3.34
C THR A 26 -24.04 -2.46 2.01
N ILE A 27 -23.55 -3.16 0.99
CA ILE A 27 -24.15 -3.20 -0.34
C ILE A 27 -24.74 -4.60 -0.53
N CYS A 28 -26.03 -4.68 -0.84
CA CYS A 28 -26.74 -5.95 -1.07
C CYS A 28 -26.55 -6.99 0.05
N GLY A 29 -26.56 -6.54 1.32
CA GLY A 29 -26.40 -7.41 2.50
C GLY A 29 -24.97 -7.89 2.77
N ARG A 30 -23.97 -7.36 2.05
CA ARG A 30 -22.55 -7.66 2.26
C ARG A 30 -21.78 -6.38 2.57
N ARG A 31 -20.88 -6.45 3.55
CA ARG A 31 -19.96 -5.33 3.84
C ARG A 31 -18.89 -5.28 2.76
N VAL A 32 -18.74 -4.11 2.14
CA VAL A 32 -17.65 -3.84 1.21
C VAL A 32 -16.54 -3.10 1.94
N ARG A 33 -15.29 -3.39 1.54
CA ARG A 33 -14.10 -2.65 1.96
C ARG A 33 -13.53 -1.97 0.74
N VAL A 34 -13.29 -0.67 0.83
CA VAL A 34 -12.75 0.12 -0.27
C VAL A 34 -11.45 0.74 0.22
N GLU A 35 -10.36 0.49 -0.48
CA GLU A 35 -9.04 1.01 -0.13
C GLU A 35 -8.32 1.51 -1.38
N HIS A 36 -7.43 2.48 -1.21
CA HIS A 36 -6.53 2.90 -2.26
C HIS A 36 -5.67 1.72 -2.71
N ALA A 37 -5.71 1.43 -4.01
CA ALA A 37 -4.90 0.37 -4.60
C ALA A 37 -3.42 0.66 -4.35
N ARG A 38 -2.79 -0.16 -3.49
CA ARG A 38 -1.34 -0.08 -3.30
C ARG A 38 -0.68 -0.77 -4.48
N PRO A 39 0.29 -0.12 -5.16
CA PRO A 39 1.05 -0.79 -6.21
C PRO A 39 1.76 -2.00 -5.58
N THR A 40 1.35 -3.19 -6.00
CA THR A 40 2.02 -4.46 -5.69
C THR A 40 3.38 -4.46 -6.38
N GLY A 41 4.36 -3.76 -5.81
CA GLY A 41 5.67 -3.55 -6.43
C GLY A 41 6.53 -2.48 -5.77
N GLY A 42 5.96 -1.64 -4.91
CA GLY A 42 6.76 -0.74 -4.08
C GLY A 42 7.39 -1.51 -2.92
N LYS A 43 8.69 -1.80 -3.01
CA LYS A 43 9.53 -2.35 -1.94
C LYS A 43 9.41 -1.52 -0.64
N LYS A 44 8.35 -1.73 0.15
CA LYS A 44 8.27 -1.30 1.56
C LYS A 44 8.94 -2.39 2.41
N GLY A 45 10.23 -2.58 2.19
CA GLY A 45 11.10 -3.40 3.03
C GLY A 45 11.90 -2.50 3.94
N GLY A 46 11.32 -2.12 5.07
CA GLY A 46 12.10 -1.66 6.21
C GLY A 46 12.90 -2.82 6.80
N SER A 47 14.05 -2.49 7.38
CA SER A 47 14.71 -3.27 8.43
C SER A 47 15.26 -4.65 8.05
N PHE A 48 16.36 -4.67 7.29
CA PHE A 48 17.42 -5.63 7.60
C PHE A 48 18.61 -4.83 8.10
N GLY A 49 18.83 -4.89 9.41
CA GLY A 49 20.09 -4.49 10.01
C GLY A 49 21.25 -5.17 9.27
N ARG A 50 21.97 -4.38 8.48
CA ARG A 50 23.37 -4.65 8.13
C ARG A 50 24.15 -3.37 8.38
N GLY A 51 24.40 -3.11 9.66
CA GLY A 51 25.50 -2.26 10.10
C GLY A 51 26.86 -2.87 9.76
N TYR A 52 27.12 -3.10 8.47
CA TYR A 52 28.39 -3.65 7.95
C TYR A 52 29.07 -2.72 6.94
N LEU A 53 28.76 -1.42 6.93
CA LEU A 53 29.56 -0.47 6.15
C LEU A 53 29.92 0.80 6.94
N ARG A 54 30.05 0.64 8.26
CA ARG A 54 30.65 1.64 9.13
C ARG A 54 31.65 0.96 10.05
N GLN A 55 32.72 0.42 9.46
CA GLN A 55 33.97 0.15 10.18
C GLN A 55 35.11 -0.14 9.19
N ARG A 56 36.14 0.71 9.27
CA ARG A 56 37.54 0.51 8.85
C ARG A 56 37.90 0.61 7.37
N SER A 57 38.20 1.83 6.95
CA SER A 57 39.53 2.12 6.39
C SER A 57 40.41 2.68 7.53
N PRO A 58 41.76 2.66 7.52
CA PRO A 58 42.73 2.12 6.56
C PRO A 58 43.87 1.29 7.22
N GLY A 59 44.68 0.58 6.42
CA GLY A 59 46.00 0.11 6.89
C GLY A 59 46.46 -1.18 6.22
N TYR A 60 47.15 -1.06 5.08
CA TYR A 60 48.01 -2.13 4.59
C TYR A 60 49.46 -1.73 4.88
N ARG A 61 50.22 -2.70 5.41
CA ARG A 61 51.66 -2.64 5.72
C ARG A 61 52.49 -2.54 4.45
#